data_AF-A0A418Q6E8-F1
#
_entry.id   AF-A0A418Q6E8-F1
#
_cell.length_a   1.000
_cell.length_b   1.000
_cell.length_c   1.000
_cell.angle_alpha   90.00
_cell.angle_beta   90.00
_cell.angle_gamma   90.00
#
_symmetry.space_group_name_H-M   'P 1'
#
loop_
_entity.id
_entity.type
_entity.pdbx_description
1 polymer ?
#
loop_
_entity_poly.entity_id
_entity_poly.type
_entity_poly.pdbx_seq_one_letter_code
_entity_poly.pdbx_strand_id
1 'polypeptide(L)'
;MSAPHNSPSGTGRSHGGVTVPEHNTEGHQLQRHVGAVGLLFASVGSIIGSGWLFGALNAARDTGPSAIISWTLGGIMILFIALSYAELGTMFPLSGGVVRIPHISFGGFA
;
A
#
# COMPACT_ATOMS: atom_id res chain seq x y z
N MET A 1 -63.53 52.17 -10.83
CA MET A 1 -62.34 51.61 -11.53
C MET A 1 -61.14 51.81 -10.61
N SER A 2 -60.79 50.82 -9.80
CA SER A 2 -59.74 50.91 -8.76
C SER A 2 -58.69 49.82 -9.00
N ALA A 3 -57.43 50.24 -8.92
CA ALA A 3 -56.21 49.45 -9.09
C ALA A 3 -55.97 48.48 -7.90
N PRO A 4 -54.94 47.61 -7.95
CA PRO A 4 -54.98 46.22 -7.49
C PRO A 4 -54.68 46.03 -6.00
N HIS A 5 -55.27 44.99 -5.41
CA HIS A 5 -54.95 44.49 -4.08
C HIS A 5 -54.00 43.28 -4.21
N ASN A 6 -52.71 43.50 -3.92
CA ASN A 6 -51.72 42.45 -3.71
C ASN A 6 -51.58 42.22 -2.20
N SER A 7 -51.69 40.96 -1.77
CA SER A 7 -51.47 40.54 -0.37
C SER A 7 -50.19 39.69 -0.29
N PRO A 8 -49.35 39.88 0.75
CA PRO A 8 -48.08 39.19 0.89
C PRO A 8 -48.27 37.83 1.59
N SER A 9 -47.92 36.72 0.93
CA SER A 9 -47.79 35.42 1.58
C SER A 9 -46.33 35.20 1.96
N GLY A 10 -46.10 35.17 3.27
CA GLY A 10 -44.77 35.15 3.86
C GLY A 10 -43.99 33.84 3.73
N THR A 11 -42.73 34.00 4.14
CA THR A 11 -41.98 33.01 4.91
C THR A 11 -41.38 31.84 4.13
N GLY A 12 -40.54 32.17 3.15
CA GLY A 12 -39.45 31.29 2.74
C GLY A 12 -38.45 31.16 3.89
N ARG A 13 -38.56 30.08 4.67
CA ARG A 13 -37.57 29.66 5.67
C ARG A 13 -36.18 29.66 5.02
N SER A 14 -35.34 30.61 5.44
CA SER A 14 -33.90 30.56 5.26
C SER A 14 -33.39 29.29 5.94
N HIS A 15 -33.33 28.18 5.19
CA HIS A 15 -32.45 27.08 5.54
C HIS A 15 -31.05 27.64 5.39
N GLY A 16 -30.45 27.98 6.54
CA GLY A 16 -29.03 28.16 6.65
C GLY A 16 -28.36 26.93 6.05
N GLY A 17 -27.89 27.07 4.82
CA GLY A 17 -27.03 26.10 4.20
C GLY A 17 -25.80 26.04 5.07
N VAL A 18 -25.64 24.93 5.79
CA VAL A 18 -24.35 24.53 6.32
C VAL A 18 -23.44 24.42 5.11
N THR A 19 -22.65 25.47 4.86
CA THR A 19 -21.52 25.41 3.94
C THR A 19 -20.53 24.47 4.61
N VAL A 20 -20.65 23.17 4.32
CA VAL A 20 -19.61 22.21 4.66
C VAL A 20 -18.33 22.81 4.07
N PRO A 21 -17.33 23.17 4.89
CA PRO A 21 -16.09 23.72 4.38
C PRO A 21 -15.57 22.70 3.37
N GLU A 22 -15.46 23.12 2.11
CA GLU A 22 -14.86 22.32 1.07
C GLU A 22 -13.44 22.04 1.54
N HIS A 23 -13.20 20.84 2.07
CA HIS A 23 -11.86 20.42 2.41
C HIS A 23 -11.16 20.26 1.07
N ASN A 24 -10.48 21.34 0.65
CA ASN A 24 -9.43 21.30 -0.34
C ASN A 24 -8.42 20.27 0.17
N THR A 25 -8.70 19.02 -0.16
CA THR A 25 -7.70 17.96 -0.24
C THR A 25 -6.87 18.38 -1.43
N GLU A 26 -6.02 19.39 -1.23
CA GLU A 26 -4.86 19.59 -2.07
C GLU A 26 -4.07 18.31 -1.92
N GLY A 27 -4.41 17.34 -2.78
CA GLY A 27 -3.87 16.01 -2.77
C GLY A 27 -2.39 16.19 -2.98
N HIS A 28 -1.64 16.09 -1.89
CA HIS A 28 -0.19 16.08 -1.91
C HIS A 28 0.20 14.82 -2.69
N GLN A 29 0.25 14.94 -4.01
CA GLN A 29 0.61 13.85 -4.89
C GLN A 29 2.06 13.52 -4.59
N LEU A 30 2.29 12.31 -4.08
CA LEU A 30 3.63 11.84 -3.79
C LEU A 30 4.45 11.85 -5.08
N GLN A 31 5.49 12.66 -5.08
CA GLN A 31 6.45 12.75 -6.17
C GLN A 31 7.11 11.38 -6.31
N ARG A 32 6.90 10.72 -7.46
CA ARG A 32 7.42 9.39 -7.75
C ARG A 32 8.91 9.48 -8.11
N HIS A 33 9.73 9.81 -7.12
CA HIS A 33 11.16 10.12 -7.28
C HIS A 33 12.09 8.99 -6.84
N VAL A 34 11.57 7.91 -6.25
CA VAL A 34 12.37 6.76 -5.84
C VAL A 34 12.62 5.86 -7.05
N GLY A 35 13.83 5.90 -7.60
CA GLY A 35 14.29 5.00 -8.66
C GLY A 35 14.65 3.59 -8.16
N ALA A 36 15.05 2.71 -9.07
CA ALA A 36 15.43 1.32 -8.78
C ALA A 36 16.48 1.22 -7.66
N VAL A 37 17.57 1.98 -7.83
CA VAL A 37 18.26 2.79 -6.80
C VAL A 37 17.77 2.63 -5.35
N GLY A 38 16.94 3.60 -4.97
CA GLY A 38 16.39 3.73 -3.62
C GLY A 38 15.44 2.60 -3.25
N LEU A 39 14.73 1.99 -4.21
CA LEU A 39 13.89 0.83 -3.92
C LEU A 39 14.71 -0.38 -3.48
N LEU A 40 15.84 -0.66 -4.14
CA LEU A 40 16.75 -1.73 -3.76
C LEU A 40 17.31 -1.51 -2.35
N PHE A 41 17.80 -0.30 -2.05
CA PHE A 41 18.30 0.00 -0.70
C PHE A 41 17.20 -0.07 0.36
N ALA A 42 15.98 0.40 0.05
CA ALA A 42 14.84 0.27 0.95
C ALA A 42 14.49 -1.21 1.20
N SER A 43 14.47 -2.04 0.16
CA SER A 43 14.24 -3.49 0.28
C SER A 43 15.33 -4.17 1.09
N VAL A 44 16.61 -3.89 0.80
CA VAL A 44 17.74 -4.47 1.55
C VAL A 44 17.69 -4.04 3.01
N GLY A 45 17.44 -2.76 3.29
CA GLY A 45 17.29 -2.25 4.65
C GLY A 45 16.11 -2.87 5.39
N SER A 46 15.01 -3.18 4.68
CA SER A 46 13.87 -3.88 5.27
C SER A 46 14.15 -5.36 5.57
N ILE A 47 15.03 -6.02 4.83
CA ILE A 47 15.38 -7.43 5.02
C ILE A 47 16.39 -7.59 6.16
N ILE A 48 17.37 -6.68 6.26
CA ILE A 48 18.40 -6.68 7.30
C ILE A 48 17.80 -6.13 8.61
N GLY A 49 16.95 -6.95 9.25
CA GLY A 49 16.40 -6.70 10.59
C GLY A 49 17.01 -7.61 11.65
N SER A 50 16.37 -7.69 12.82
CA SER A 50 16.77 -8.60 13.91
C SER A 50 16.75 -10.08 13.48
N GLY A 51 15.90 -10.44 12.53
CA GLY A 51 15.78 -11.81 12.00
C GLY A 51 17.06 -12.34 11.34
N TRP A 52 17.89 -11.49 10.72
CA TRP A 52 19.16 -11.93 10.13
C TRP A 52 20.15 -12.39 11.21
N LEU A 53 20.27 -11.61 12.29
CA LEU A 53 21.18 -11.91 13.39
C LEU A 53 20.72 -13.12 14.21
N PHE A 54 19.45 -13.13 14.64
CA PHE A 54 18.92 -14.21 15.48
C PHE A 54 18.64 -15.48 14.67
N GLY A 55 18.24 -15.37 13.41
CA GLY A 55 18.04 -16.52 12.52
C GLY A 55 19.34 -17.25 12.22
N ALA A 56 20.42 -16.52 11.87
CA ALA A 56 21.73 -17.11 11.66
C ALA A 56 22.30 -17.72 12.95
N LEU A 57 22.16 -17.02 14.09
CA LEU A 57 22.57 -17.54 15.39
C LEU A 57 21.83 -18.82 15.77
N ASN A 58 20.51 -18.87 15.58
CA ASN A 58 19.71 -20.05 15.90
C ASN A 58 20.08 -21.23 15.00
N ALA A 59 20.19 -21.01 13.68
CA ALA A 59 20.60 -22.04 12.74
C ALA A 59 21.98 -22.64 13.08
N ALA A 60 22.94 -21.77 13.43
CA ALA A 60 24.28 -22.17 13.84
C ALA A 60 24.30 -22.90 15.19
N ARG A 61 23.44 -22.53 16.13
CA ARG A 61 23.30 -23.21 17.43
C ARG A 61 22.70 -24.60 17.29
N ASP A 62 21.64 -24.74 16.50
CA ASP A 62 20.91 -26.00 16.37
C ASP A 62 21.69 -27.03 15.54
N THR A 63 22.38 -26.58 14.49
CA THR A 63 23.01 -27.49 13.50
C THR A 63 24.55 -27.43 13.49
N GLY A 64 25.16 -26.54 14.28
CA GLY A 64 26.60 -26.34 14.29
C GLY A 64 27.14 -25.85 12.93
N PRO A 65 28.37 -26.26 12.53
CA PRO A 65 28.98 -25.84 11.25
C PRO A 65 28.15 -26.21 10.00
N SER A 66 27.29 -27.23 10.10
CA SER A 66 26.43 -27.66 8.99
C SER A 66 25.26 -26.70 8.69
N ALA A 67 25.04 -25.69 9.54
CA ALA A 67 24.04 -24.64 9.34
C ALA A 67 24.17 -23.92 7.99
N ILE A 68 25.39 -23.83 7.43
CA ILE A 68 25.65 -23.22 6.12
C ILE A 68 24.87 -23.94 5.01
N ILE A 69 24.71 -25.26 5.11
CA ILE A 69 23.97 -26.07 4.13
C ILE A 69 22.47 -25.71 4.18
N SER A 70 21.90 -25.67 5.39
CA SER A 70 20.51 -25.25 5.61
C SER A 70 20.27 -23.83 5.11
N TRP A 71 21.21 -22.91 5.39
CA TRP A 71 21.13 -21.52 4.97
C TRP A 71 21.17 -21.38 3.44
N THR A 72 22.02 -22.16 2.78
CA THR A 72 22.12 -22.21 1.32
C THR A 72 20.83 -22.72 0.71
N LEU A 73 20.26 -23.80 1.26
CA LEU A 73 18.99 -24.36 0.79
C LEU A 73 17.84 -23.37 0.97
N GLY A 74 17.77 -22.69 2.12
CA GLY A 74 16.80 -21.63 2.39
C GLY A 74 16.95 -20.46 1.42
N GLY A 75 18.19 -20.03 1.14
CA GLY A 75 18.48 -18.99 0.15
C GLY A 75 18.00 -19.35 -1.26
N ILE A 76 18.23 -20.60 -1.69
CA ILE A 76 17.75 -21.10 -3.00
C ILE A 76 16.22 -21.09 -3.06
N MET A 77 15.54 -21.55 -2.01
CA MET A 77 14.07 -21.53 -1.96
C MET A 77 13.52 -20.09 -2.03
N ILE A 78 14.10 -19.16 -1.27
CA ILE A 78 13.71 -17.75 -1.30
C ILE A 78 13.97 -17.13 -2.68
N LEU A 79 15.04 -17.53 -3.37
CA LEU A 79 15.35 -17.05 -4.72
C LEU A 79 14.25 -17.43 -5.72
N PHE A 80 13.73 -18.66 -5.68
CA PHE A 80 12.61 -19.06 -6.53
C PHE A 80 11.34 -18.25 -6.25
N ILE A 81 11.06 -17.97 -4.97
CA ILE A 81 9.94 -17.13 -4.56
C ILE A 81 10.13 -15.70 -5.08
N ALA A 82 11.34 -15.14 -4.92
CA ALA A 82 11.68 -13.79 -5.37
C ALA A 82 11.58 -13.66 -6.89
N LEU A 83 12.03 -14.66 -7.65
CA LEU A 83 11.89 -14.69 -9.10
C LEU A 83 10.42 -14.71 -9.52
N SER A 84 9.59 -15.54 -8.88
CA SER A 84 8.15 -15.57 -9.13
C SER A 84 7.51 -14.21 -8.85
N TYR A 85 7.94 -13.53 -7.77
CA TYR A 85 7.50 -12.18 -7.45
C TYR A 85 8.00 -11.12 -8.45
N ALA A 86 9.21 -11.29 -9.01
CA ALA A 86 9.75 -10.40 -10.02
C ALA A 86 8.96 -10.49 -11.33
N GLU A 87 8.62 -11.70 -11.78
CA GLU A 87 7.74 -11.92 -12.93
C GLU A 87 6.37 -11.24 -12.72
N LEU A 88 5.72 -11.48 -11.58
CA LEU A 88 4.45 -10.85 -11.25
C LEU A 88 4.54 -9.32 -11.12
N GLY A 89 5.63 -8.82 -10.53
CA GLY A 89 5.86 -7.39 -10.33
C GLY A 89 6.11 -6.63 -11.64
N THR A 90 6.70 -7.28 -12.65
CA THR A 90 6.85 -6.69 -13.98
C THR A 90 5.55 -6.73 -14.79
N MET A 91 4.72 -7.76 -14.60
CA MET A 91 3.43 -7.90 -15.28
C MET A 91 2.36 -6.94 -14.75
N PHE A 92 2.38 -6.62 -13.45
CA PHE A 92 1.40 -5.76 -12.79
C PHE A 92 2.07 -4.56 -12.09
N PRO A 93 2.31 -3.43 -12.80
CA PRO A 93 2.92 -2.23 -12.23
C PRO A 93 1.93 -1.41 -11.37
N LEU A 94 1.20 -2.08 -10.46
CA LEU A 94 0.31 -1.47 -9.49
C LEU A 94 1.01 -1.31 -8.15
N SER A 95 0.84 -0.16 -7.51
CA SER A 95 1.25 0.02 -6.11
C SER A 95 0.44 -0.91 -5.21
N GLY A 96 1.11 -1.66 -4.32
CA GLY A 96 0.48 -2.60 -3.40
C GLY A 96 0.18 -3.99 -3.99
N GLY A 97 1.03 -4.48 -4.91
CA GLY A 97 0.87 -5.77 -5.60
C GLY A 97 0.48 -6.94 -4.70
N VAL A 98 1.13 -7.13 -3.54
CA VAL A 98 0.79 -8.23 -2.60
C VAL A 98 -0.68 -8.23 -2.16
N VAL A 99 -1.30 -7.05 -2.06
CA VAL A 99 -2.69 -6.89 -1.60
C VAL A 99 -3.67 -6.85 -2.78
N ARG A 100 -3.27 -6.23 -3.91
CA ARG A 100 -4.12 -6.11 -5.10
C ARG A 100 -4.13 -7.37 -5.98
N ILE A 101 -3.03 -8.11 -6.06
CA ILE A 101 -2.87 -9.30 -6.91
C ILE A 101 -3.80 -10.47 -6.48
N PRO A 102 -3.99 -10.75 -5.18
CA PRO A 102 -4.98 -11.75 -4.74
C PRO A 102 -6.41 -11.31 -5.05
N HIS A 103 -6.72 -10.02 -4.90
CA HIS A 103 -8.05 -9.48 -5.14
C HIS A 103 -8.46 -9.53 -6.63
N ILE A 104 -7.51 -9.33 -7.55
CA ILE A 104 -7.74 -9.52 -8.99
C ILE A 104 -7.83 -11.00 -9.39
N SER A 105 -7.16 -11.91 -8.66
CA SER A 105 -7.07 -13.33 -9.03
C SER A 105 -8.24 -14.16 -8.50
N PHE A 106 -8.71 -13.88 -7.28
CA PHE A 106 -9.78 -14.64 -6.64
C PHE A 106 -11.13 -13.92 -6.64
N GLY A 107 -11.18 -12.67 -7.11
CA GLY A 107 -12.34 -11.79 -6.92
C GLY A 107 -12.47 -11.39 -5.45
N GLY A 108 -13.03 -10.20 -5.20
CA GLY A 108 -13.23 -9.74 -3.83
C GLY A 108 -14.12 -10.70 -3.05
N PHE A 109 -13.54 -11.44 -2.12
CA PHE A 109 -14.31 -11.95 -1.00
C PHE A 109 -14.65 -10.75 -0.11
N ALA A 110 -15.75 -10.10 -0.51
CA ALA A 110 -16.55 -9.04 0.13
C ALA A 110 -15.81 -8.03 1.01
#